data_AF-A0A5R9CRA5-F1
#
_entry.id   AF-A0A5R9CRA5-F1
#
_cell.length_a   1.000
_cell.length_b   1.000
_cell.length_c   1.000
_cell.angle_alpha   90.00
_cell.angle_beta   90.00
_cell.angle_gamma   90.00
#
_symmetry.space_group_name_H-M   'P 1'
#
loop_
_entity.id
_entity.type
_entity.pdbx_description
1 polymer ?
#
loop_
_entity_poly.entity_id
_entity_poly.type
_entity_poly.pdbx_seq_one_letter_code
_entity_poly.pdbx_strand_id
1 'polypeptide(L)'
;MASDNSTDDILKGVKKGNPLLRNHTKNFKPQQSFEFSNSNDHKTLKTKFKNQKKSIKISTETKTQLDILKEIESMKFDYEIIQLLLDSYVNELNPEERSIYETMLKFRSQK
;
A
#
# COMPACT_ATOMS: atom_id res chain seq x y z
N MET A 1 -32.13 -62.70 -12.09
CA MET A 1 -31.78 -62.13 -10.77
C MET A 1 -30.35 -61.63 -10.91
N ALA A 2 -30.20 -60.35 -11.29
CA ALA A 2 -29.71 -59.25 -10.44
C ALA A 2 -28.24 -59.47 -10.06
N SER A 3 -27.31 -58.82 -10.78
CA SER A 3 -26.61 -57.58 -10.35
C SER A 3 -25.50 -57.92 -9.34
N ASP A 4 -24.23 -57.60 -9.52
CA ASP A 4 -23.58 -56.29 -9.66
C ASP A 4 -22.13 -56.55 -9.11
N ASN A 5 -21.00 -55.92 -9.45
CA ASN A 5 -20.71 -54.66 -10.12
C ASN A 5 -19.27 -54.65 -10.66
N SER A 6 -19.14 -54.03 -11.83
CA SER A 6 -18.09 -53.14 -12.32
C SER A 6 -16.70 -53.23 -11.67
N THR A 7 -15.77 -53.74 -12.48
CA THR A 7 -14.37 -53.32 -12.49
C THR A 7 -14.24 -51.86 -12.93
N ASP A 8 -13.03 -51.34 -12.70
CA ASP A 8 -12.42 -50.20 -13.37
C ASP A 8 -12.80 -48.81 -12.86
N ASP A 9 -12.03 -48.34 -11.88
CA ASP A 9 -11.55 -46.97 -11.90
C ASP A 9 -10.12 -46.90 -11.35
N ILE A 10 -9.17 -47.14 -12.25
CA ILE A 10 -7.77 -46.75 -12.10
C ILE A 10 -7.69 -45.24 -12.34
N LEU A 11 -7.71 -44.45 -11.27
CA LEU A 11 -7.23 -43.07 -11.30
C LEU A 11 -5.92 -42.96 -10.51
N LYS A 12 -4.83 -43.12 -11.26
CA LYS A 12 -3.48 -42.70 -10.89
C LYS A 12 -3.49 -41.18 -10.64
N GLY A 13 -3.03 -40.74 -9.47
CA GLY A 13 -2.36 -39.45 -9.39
C GLY A 13 -2.33 -38.73 -8.04
N VAL A 14 -1.13 -38.75 -7.43
CA VAL A 14 -0.42 -37.53 -6.97
C VAL A 14 -0.63 -37.05 -5.51
N LYS A 15 0.50 -37.14 -4.78
CA LYS A 15 0.99 -36.50 -3.53
C LYS A 15 0.68 -37.17 -2.18
N LYS A 16 1.69 -37.88 -1.68
CA LYS A 16 1.87 -38.21 -0.25
C LYS A 16 1.96 -36.89 0.53
N GLY A 17 0.85 -36.46 1.13
CA GLY A 17 0.81 -35.39 2.12
C GLY A 17 1.47 -35.82 3.43
N ASN A 18 2.11 -34.86 4.10
CA ASN A 18 2.83 -35.02 5.36
C ASN A 18 2.00 -35.73 6.45
N PRO A 19 2.56 -36.70 7.21
CA PRO A 19 1.82 -37.51 8.16
C PRO A 19 1.65 -36.83 9.53
N LEU A 20 1.39 -35.53 9.58
CA LEU A 20 1.37 -34.75 10.83
C LEU A 20 -0.02 -34.31 11.31
N LEU A 21 -1.10 -34.85 10.74
CA LEU A 21 -2.46 -34.60 11.24
C LEU A 21 -3.21 -35.91 11.41
N ARG A 22 -2.80 -36.70 12.42
CA ARG A 22 -3.59 -37.82 12.91
C ARG A 22 -4.57 -37.27 13.94
N ASN A 23 -5.80 -37.00 13.49
CA ASN A 23 -6.88 -36.40 14.27
C ASN A 23 -7.24 -37.25 15.51
N HIS A 24 -6.78 -36.85 16.68
CA HIS A 24 -7.44 -37.17 17.94
C HIS A 24 -8.44 -36.05 18.28
N THR A 25 -9.61 -36.07 17.65
CA THR A 25 -10.73 -35.20 18.02
C THR A 25 -11.86 -36.06 18.55
N LYS A 26 -11.76 -36.49 19.82
CA LYS A 26 -12.92 -37.10 20.50
C LYS A 26 -13.53 -36.23 21.60
N ASN A 27 -12.86 -35.15 22.02
CA ASN A 27 -13.36 -34.29 23.11
C ASN A 27 -13.39 -32.78 22.80
N PHE A 28 -13.31 -32.34 21.54
CA PHE A 28 -13.45 -30.91 21.21
C PHE A 28 -14.92 -30.60 20.88
N LYS A 29 -15.69 -30.16 21.89
CA LYS A 29 -16.97 -29.49 21.65
C LYS A 29 -16.68 -27.99 21.49
N PRO A 30 -16.84 -27.40 20.29
CA PRO A 30 -16.74 -25.95 20.15
C PRO A 30 -17.86 -25.32 20.98
N GLN A 31 -17.50 -24.45 21.94
CA GLN A 31 -18.49 -23.82 22.82
C GLN A 31 -19.22 -22.63 22.18
N GLN A 32 -18.92 -22.28 20.93
CA GLN A 32 -19.60 -21.18 20.25
C GLN A 32 -19.80 -21.53 18.77
N SER A 33 -21.06 -21.50 18.33
CA SER A 33 -21.40 -21.39 16.91
C SER A 33 -20.91 -20.03 16.42
N PHE A 34 -20.00 -20.03 15.45
CA PHE A 34 -19.55 -18.80 14.83
C PHE A 34 -20.66 -18.29 13.90
N GLU A 35 -21.43 -17.32 14.37
CA GLU A 35 -22.33 -16.56 13.51
C GLU A 35 -21.51 -15.54 12.73
N PHE A 36 -21.58 -15.58 11.40
CA PHE A 36 -21.06 -14.52 10.55
C PHE A 36 -21.88 -13.24 10.79
N SER A 37 -21.43 -12.41 11.73
CA SER A 37 -21.91 -11.05 11.83
C SER A 37 -21.38 -10.27 10.63
N ASN A 38 -22.26 -9.94 9.68
CA ASN A 38 -22.04 -8.93 8.66
C ASN A 38 -21.93 -7.55 9.33
N SER A 39 -20.82 -7.30 10.02
CA SER A 39 -20.47 -6.00 10.58
C SER A 39 -19.72 -5.20 9.52
N ASN A 40 -20.50 -4.66 8.57
CA ASN A 40 -20.13 -3.42 7.90
C ASN A 40 -20.06 -2.34 8.98
N ASP A 41 -18.89 -2.14 9.61
CA ASP A 41 -18.47 -0.88 10.24
C ASP A 41 -17.14 -1.04 11.01
N HIS A 42 -16.10 -1.54 10.35
CA HIS A 42 -14.75 -1.20 10.78
C HIS A 42 -14.43 0.21 10.29
N LYS A 43 -14.93 1.21 11.02
CA LYS A 43 -14.44 2.59 10.94
C LYS A 43 -13.01 2.58 11.50
N THR A 44 -12.05 2.17 10.68
CA THR A 44 -10.63 2.24 11.01
C THR A 44 -10.36 3.70 11.39
N LEU A 45 -10.09 3.96 12.67
CA LEU A 45 -9.51 5.22 13.09
C LEU A 45 -8.15 5.29 12.39
N LYS A 46 -8.13 5.92 11.21
CA LYS A 46 -6.91 6.13 10.45
C LYS A 46 -6.03 7.03 11.31
N THR A 47 -5.08 6.43 12.01
CA THR A 47 -3.96 7.15 12.64
C THR A 47 -3.38 8.06 11.58
N LYS A 48 -3.54 9.37 11.76
CA LYS A 48 -3.05 10.37 10.82
C LYS A 48 -1.54 10.21 10.74
N PHE A 49 -1.05 9.73 9.60
CA PHE A 49 0.38 9.69 9.30
C PHE A 49 0.93 11.12 9.42
N LYS A 50 1.67 11.40 10.50
CA LYS A 50 2.17 12.75 10.86
C LYS A 50 3.03 13.39 9.76
N ASN A 51 3.60 12.54 8.91
CA ASN A 51 4.44 12.89 7.79
C ASN A 51 3.68 13.41 6.55
N GLN A 52 2.34 13.44 6.55
CA GLN A 52 1.53 14.05 5.48
C GLN A 52 0.72 15.23 6.01
N LYS A 53 1.38 16.37 6.28
CA LYS A 53 0.68 17.57 6.75
C LYS A 53 -0.24 18.19 5.68
N LYS A 54 0.11 18.03 4.39
CA LYS A 54 -0.67 18.54 3.24
C LYS A 54 -0.49 17.60 2.04
N SER A 55 -1.58 17.22 1.38
CA SER A 55 -1.54 16.52 0.10
C SER A 55 -1.70 17.52 -1.04
N ILE A 56 -0.92 17.35 -2.10
CA ILE A 56 -1.00 18.15 -3.33
C ILE A 56 -1.64 17.25 -4.39
N LYS A 57 -2.73 17.70 -4.99
CA LYS A 57 -3.35 17.02 -6.14
C LYS A 57 -2.63 17.49 -7.41
N ILE A 58 -2.20 16.55 -8.23
CA ILE A 58 -1.50 16.80 -9.50
C ILE A 58 -2.14 15.99 -10.63
N SER A 59 -1.84 16.33 -11.88
CA SER A 59 -2.26 15.55 -13.04
C SER A 59 -1.55 14.19 -13.07
N THR A 60 -2.10 13.24 -13.82
CA THR A 60 -1.49 11.92 -14.02
C THR A 60 -0.14 12.02 -14.71
N GLU A 61 -0.03 12.90 -15.71
CA GLU A 61 1.22 13.15 -16.43
C GLU A 61 2.32 13.67 -15.50
N THR A 62 2.03 14.68 -14.69
CA THR A 62 3.00 15.22 -13.72
C THR A 62 3.41 14.17 -12.71
N LYS A 63 2.50 13.27 -12.30
CA LYS A 63 2.84 12.16 -11.40
C LYS A 63 3.84 11.19 -12.05
N THR A 64 3.63 10.83 -13.32
CA THR A 64 4.55 9.98 -14.07
C THR A 64 5.93 10.61 -14.20
N GLN A 65 6.00 11.90 -14.55
CA GLN A 65 7.27 12.63 -14.63
C GLN A 65 8.00 12.64 -13.28
N LEU A 66 7.26 12.87 -12.19
CA LEU A 66 7.82 12.87 -10.84
C LEU A 66 8.36 11.50 -10.43
N ASP A 67 7.66 10.42 -10.80
CA ASP A 67 8.10 9.06 -10.49
C ASP A 67 9.37 8.68 -11.27
N ILE A 68 9.49 9.11 -12.54
CA ILE A 68 10.70 8.94 -13.35
C ILE A 68 11.89 9.70 -12.72
N LEU A 69 11.69 10.97 -12.38
CA LEU A 69 12.74 11.78 -11.75
C LEU A 69 13.19 11.18 -10.41
N LYS A 70 12.24 10.67 -9.62
CA LYS A 70 12.52 9.99 -8.36
C LYS A 70 13.40 8.76 -8.55
N GLU A 71 13.16 7.98 -9.61
CA GLU A 71 13.97 6.80 -9.94
C GLU A 71 15.39 7.20 -10.38
N ILE A 72 15.52 8.24 -11.23
CA ILE A 72 16.81 8.74 -11.70
C ILE A 72 17.67 9.25 -10.54
N GLU A 73 17.10 10.10 -9.69
CA GLU A 73 17.80 10.71 -8.55
C GLU A 73 17.89 9.78 -7.33
N SER A 74 17.39 8.54 -7.44
CA SER A 74 17.38 7.54 -6.35
C SER A 74 16.74 8.05 -5.05
N MET A 75 15.72 8.91 -5.17
CA MET A 75 15.01 9.48 -4.03
C MET A 75 13.86 8.59 -3.58
N LYS A 76 13.50 8.67 -2.29
CA LYS A 76 12.44 7.81 -1.74
C LYS A 76 11.10 8.52 -1.74
N PHE A 77 11.11 9.83 -1.59
CA PHE A 77 9.90 10.59 -1.36
C PHE A 77 9.69 11.69 -2.38
N ASP A 78 8.44 11.82 -2.83
CA ASP A 78 8.01 12.82 -3.81
C ASP A 78 8.34 14.26 -3.37
N TYR A 79 8.34 14.55 -2.06
CA TYR A 79 8.67 15.89 -1.55
C TYR A 79 10.16 16.25 -1.68
N GLU A 80 11.06 15.26 -1.72
CA GLU A 80 12.50 15.47 -1.89
C GLU A 80 12.78 15.99 -3.30
N ILE A 81 12.15 15.38 -4.31
CA ILE A 81 12.23 15.83 -5.70
C ILE A 81 11.61 17.21 -5.85
N ILE A 82 10.45 17.47 -5.24
CA ILE A 82 9.83 18.80 -5.29
C ILE A 82 10.76 19.85 -4.67
N GLN A 83 11.44 19.54 -3.56
CA GLN A 83 12.39 20.45 -2.95
C GLN A 83 13.61 20.71 -3.86
N LEU A 84 14.18 19.65 -4.44
CA LEU A 84 15.29 19.78 -5.40
C LEU A 84 14.90 20.68 -6.58
N LEU A 85 13.71 20.47 -7.16
CA LEU A 85 13.23 21.26 -8.29
C LEU A 85 13.00 22.73 -7.90
N LEU A 86 12.48 22.99 -6.69
CA LEU A 86 12.32 24.35 -6.18
C LEU A 86 13.69 25.04 -6.01
N ASP A 87 14.66 24.36 -5.42
CA ASP A 87 16.00 24.91 -5.20
C ASP A 87 16.70 25.21 -6.53
N SER A 88 16.60 24.30 -7.52
CA SER A 88 17.13 24.53 -8.87
C SER A 88 16.48 25.74 -9.52
N TYR A 89 15.15 25.82 -9.51
CA TYR A 89 14.42 26.92 -10.12
C TYR A 89 14.77 28.27 -9.48
N VAL A 90 14.85 28.35 -8.15
CA VAL A 90 15.19 29.59 -7.42
C VAL A 90 16.61 30.05 -7.74
N ASN A 91 17.54 29.12 -8.00
CA ASN A 91 18.90 29.47 -8.41
C ASN A 91 18.97 30.00 -9.84
N GLU A 92 18.03 29.64 -10.71
CA GLU A 92 17.93 30.10 -12.10
C GLU A 92 17.18 31.44 -12.24
N LEU A 93 16.46 31.88 -11.20
CA LEU A 93 15.74 33.16 -11.20
C LEU A 93 16.67 34.37 -11.36
N ASN A 94 16.11 35.45 -11.89
CA ASN A 94 16.82 36.73 -11.91
C ASN A 94 17.11 37.21 -10.47
N PRO A 95 18.21 37.95 -10.23
CA PRO A 95 18.58 38.39 -8.88
C PRO A 95 17.47 39.18 -8.17
N GLU A 96 16.71 39.99 -8.90
CA GLU A 96 15.57 40.74 -8.38
C GLU A 96 14.43 39.82 -7.94
N GLU A 97 14.04 38.87 -8.80
CA GLU A 97 12.99 37.88 -8.52
C GLU A 97 13.37 36.97 -7.36
N ARG A 98 14.63 36.55 -7.28
CA ARG A 98 15.17 35.77 -6.16
C ARG A 98 15.10 36.56 -4.85
N SER A 99 15.48 37.84 -4.86
CA SER A 99 15.38 38.72 -3.68
C SER A 99 13.93 38.85 -3.20
N ILE A 100 12.98 39.01 -4.13
CA ILE A 100 11.55 39.06 -3.83
C ILE A 100 11.09 37.72 -3.23
N TYR A 101 11.46 36.60 -3.85
CA TYR A 101 11.15 35.25 -3.35
C TYR A 101 11.62 35.04 -1.91
N GLU A 102 12.89 35.33 -1.63
CA GLU A 102 13.49 35.19 -0.30
C GLU A 102 12.81 36.08 0.74
N THR A 103 12.49 37.32 0.35
CA THR A 103 11.79 38.28 1.20
C THR A 103 10.39 37.77 1.54
N MET A 104 9.64 37.29 0.55
CA MET A 104 8.30 36.72 0.74
C MET A 104 8.34 35.45 1.60
N LEU A 105 9.35 34.60 1.42
CA LEU A 105 9.52 33.37 2.20
C LEU A 105 9.75 33.69 3.68
N LYS A 106 10.60 34.67 4.00
CA LYS A 106 10.86 35.12 5.37
C LYS A 106 9.58 35.60 6.07
N PHE A 107 8.77 36.40 5.38
CA PHE A 107 7.50 36.89 5.95
C PHE A 107 6.48 35.78 6.21
N ARG A 108 6.43 34.75 5.36
CA ARG A 108 5.49 33.62 5.52
C ARG A 108 5.88 32.67 6.66
N SER A 109 7.17 32.56 6.98
CA SER A 109 7.68 31.68 8.03
C SER A 109 7.57 32.25 9.45
N GLN A 110 7.30 33.55 9.60
CA GLN A 110 7.19 34.22 10.90
C GLN A 110 5.77 34.21 11.49
N LYS A 111 4.80 33.60 10.81
CA LYS A 111 3.39 33.54 11.23
C LYS A 111 3.02 32.16 11.74
#